data_AF-A0A7D7LYM4-F1
#
_entry.id   AF-A0A7D7LYM4-F1
#
_cell.length_a   1.000
_cell.length_b   1.000
_cell.length_c   1.000
_cell.angle_alpha   90.00
_cell.angle_beta   90.00
_cell.angle_gamma   90.00
#
_symmetry.space_group_name_H-M   'P 1'
#
loop_
_entity.id
_entity.type
_entity.pdbx_description
1 polymer ?
#
loop_
_entity_poly.entity_id
_entity_poly.type
_entity_poly.pdbx_seq_one_letter_code
_entity_poly.pdbx_strand_id
1 'polypeptide(L)'
;MTDTGVRQIAMDTEQVCGVAAYYRRSALVVTAVADDLTTHEFGTWVRAHRAPADTGAGPDAATLARLAATYSEMSATLAQRLRAQARAAGVLADSLRNSAISMSAGDEQVAGEISRALPASGVNPR
;
A
#
# COMPACT_ATOMS: atom_id res chain seq x y z
N MET A 1 -36.85 -15.01 -17.34
CA MET A 1 -35.54 -15.08 -18.02
C MET A 1 -34.77 -13.86 -17.56
N THR A 2 -33.96 -14.03 -16.51
CA THR A 2 -33.27 -12.91 -15.86
C THR A 2 -32.04 -12.54 -16.67
N ASP A 3 -32.16 -11.44 -17.40
CA ASP A 3 -31.04 -10.72 -17.98
C ASP A 3 -30.16 -10.20 -16.83
N THR A 4 -29.22 -11.04 -16.38
CA THR A 4 -28.08 -10.58 -15.60
C THR A 4 -27.18 -9.82 -16.56
N GLY A 5 -27.58 -8.58 -16.86
CA GLY A 5 -26.80 -7.62 -17.62
C GLY A 5 -25.45 -7.48 -16.93
N VAL A 6 -24.45 -8.17 -17.47
CA VAL A 6 -23.06 -7.99 -17.10
C VAL A 6 -22.77 -6.51 -17.37
N ARG A 7 -22.66 -5.71 -16.30
CA ARG A 7 -22.18 -4.33 -16.43
C ARG A 7 -20.77 -4.44 -17.01
N GLN A 8 -20.64 -4.17 -18.30
CA GLN A 8 -19.34 -4.03 -18.94
C GLN A 8 -18.64 -2.85 -18.30
N ILE A 9 -17.61 -3.15 -17.52
CA ILE A 9 -16.70 -2.15 -16.99
C ILE A 9 -15.61 -1.98 -18.04
N ALA A 10 -15.67 -0.89 -18.78
CA ALA A 10 -14.52 -0.43 -19.54
C ALA A 10 -13.49 0.12 -18.54
N MET A 11 -12.27 -0.41 -18.58
CA MET A 11 -11.19 0.04 -17.71
C MET A 11 -9.95 0.32 -18.55
N ASP A 12 -9.28 1.43 -18.25
CA ASP A 12 -7.99 1.75 -18.85
C ASP A 12 -6.90 0.93 -18.13
N THR A 13 -6.41 -0.12 -18.78
CA THR A 13 -5.41 -1.03 -18.20
C THR A 13 -4.10 -0.32 -17.87
N GLU A 14 -3.69 0.67 -18.67
CA GLU A 14 -2.47 1.43 -18.45
C GLU A 14 -2.61 2.32 -17.21
N GLN A 15 -3.71 3.05 -17.12
CA GLN A 15 -4.01 3.88 -15.95
C GLN A 15 -4.08 3.05 -14.67
N VAL A 16 -4.76 1.89 -14.71
CA VAL A 16 -4.87 1.00 -13.55
C VAL A 16 -3.52 0.39 -13.16
N CYS A 17 -2.68 0.03 -14.13
CA CYS A 17 -1.30 -0.39 -13.85
C CYS A 17 -0.49 0.73 -13.18
N GLY A 18 -0.67 1.99 -13.61
CA GLY A 18 -0.05 3.15 -12.98
C GLY A 18 -0.46 3.33 -11.51
N VAL A 19 -1.75 3.22 -11.22
CA VAL A 19 -2.30 3.28 -9.85
C VAL A 19 -1.79 2.12 -8.99
N ALA A 20 -1.77 0.90 -9.53
CA ALA A 20 -1.22 -0.27 -8.84
C ALA A 20 0.26 -0.04 -8.47
N ALA A 21 1.06 0.47 -9.41
CA ALA A 21 2.48 0.77 -9.16
C ALA A 21 2.66 1.86 -8.08
N TYR A 22 1.78 2.88 -8.07
CA TYR A 22 1.77 3.90 -7.03
C TYR A 22 1.50 3.29 -5.65
N TYR A 23 0.42 2.52 -5.48
CA TYR A 23 0.09 1.90 -4.20
C TYR A 23 1.19 0.95 -3.70
N ARG A 24 1.83 0.20 -4.60
CA ARG A 24 2.94 -0.67 -4.24
C ARG A 24 4.15 0.11 -3.72
N ARG A 25 4.52 1.21 -4.37
CA ARG A 25 5.61 2.10 -3.89
C ARG A 25 5.26 2.73 -2.55
N SER A 26 4.03 3.23 -2.40
CA SER A 26 3.56 3.81 -1.15
C SER A 26 3.59 2.79 -0.01
N ALA A 27 3.19 1.54 -0.26
CA ALA A 27 3.26 0.47 0.73
C ALA A 27 4.70 0.21 1.22
N LEU A 28 5.69 0.24 0.32
CA LEU A 28 7.11 0.07 0.67
C LEU A 28 7.61 1.23 1.55
N VAL A 29 7.30 2.48 1.17
CA VAL A 29 7.68 3.67 1.95
C VAL A 29 7.05 3.63 3.34
N VAL A 30 5.75 3.33 3.44
CA VAL A 30 5.04 3.27 4.73
C VAL A 30 5.59 2.12 5.60
N THR A 31 5.99 1.00 5.00
CA THR A 31 6.67 -0.08 5.72
C THR A 31 8.00 0.38 6.29
N ALA A 32 8.82 1.06 5.48
CA ALA A 32 10.10 1.58 5.92
C ALA A 32 9.96 2.58 7.08
N VAL A 33 8.94 3.45 7.04
CA VAL A 33 8.63 4.38 8.15
C VAL A 33 8.23 3.61 9.42
N ALA A 34 7.44 2.55 9.29
CA ALA A 34 7.04 1.74 10.44
C ALA A 34 8.23 0.99 11.06
N ASP A 35 9.18 0.54 10.23
CA ASP A 35 10.41 -0.09 10.69
C ASP A 35 11.32 0.93 11.39
N ASP A 36 11.47 2.12 10.83
CA ASP A 36 12.21 3.22 11.44
C ASP A 36 11.68 3.58 12.84
N LEU A 37 10.35 3.66 12.97
CA LEU A 37 9.69 3.89 14.26
C LEU A 37 9.89 2.76 15.28
N THR A 38 10.14 1.54 14.80
CA THR A 38 10.41 0.38 15.67
C THR A 38 11.88 0.32 16.07
N THR A 39 12.80 0.72 15.18
CA THR A 39 14.25 0.73 15.43
C THR A 39 14.65 1.87 16.37
N HIS A 40 14.06 3.04 16.22
CA HIS A 40 14.24 4.13 17.17
C HIS A 40 13.44 3.82 18.43
N GLU A 41 14.01 3.06 19.36
CA GLU A 41 13.39 2.76 20.66
C GLU A 41 13.02 4.07 21.39
N PHE A 42 11.78 4.53 21.22
CA PHE A 42 11.28 5.75 21.85
C PHE A 42 11.25 5.56 23.38
N GLY A 43 11.53 6.63 24.13
CA GLY A 43 11.60 6.58 25.60
C GLY A 43 12.97 6.18 26.17
N THR A 44 13.90 5.72 25.34
CA THR A 44 15.25 5.34 25.79
C THR A 44 16.12 6.52 26.22
N TRP A 45 15.76 7.73 25.79
CA TRP A 45 16.36 8.99 26.24
C TRP A 45 16.28 9.16 27.78
N VAL A 46 15.30 8.57 28.47
CA VAL A 46 15.24 8.59 29.95
C VAL A 46 16.44 7.87 30.59
N ARG A 47 17.00 6.85 29.92
CA ARG A 47 18.21 6.16 30.41
C ARG A 47 19.41 7.11 30.47
N ALA A 48 19.48 8.08 29.55
CA ALA A 48 20.53 9.09 29.52
C ALA A 48 20.32 10.23 30.55
N HIS A 49 19.09 10.43 31.04
CA HIS A 49 18.76 11.46 32.04
C HIS A 49 18.98 11.01 33.49
N ARG A 50 19.60 9.84 33.71
CA ARG A 50 19.99 9.34 35.04
C ARG A 50 21.25 10.07 35.56
N ALA A 51 21.25 11.39 35.50
CA ALA A 51 22.25 12.28 36.11
C ALA A 51 21.79 12.73 37.51
N PRO A 52 22.70 13.20 38.40
CA PRO A 52 22.46 13.27 39.84
C PRO A 52 21.27 14.14 40.22
N ALA A 53 20.55 13.70 41.25
CA ALA A 53 19.27 14.23 41.73
C ALA A 53 19.27 15.67 42.31
N ASP A 54 20.22 16.54 41.92
CA ASP A 54 20.59 17.70 42.74
C ASP A 54 20.57 19.08 42.04
N THR A 55 19.90 19.21 40.90
CA THR A 55 19.57 20.54 40.34
C THR A 55 18.06 20.64 40.18
N GLY A 56 17.40 21.24 41.17
CA GLY A 56 15.94 21.38 41.32
C GLY A 56 15.21 22.23 40.27
N ALA A 57 15.60 22.11 39.00
CA ALA A 57 14.97 22.76 37.85
C ALA A 57 14.75 21.73 36.73
N GLY A 58 13.95 20.70 37.00
CA GLY A 58 13.57 19.71 36.00
C GLY A 58 12.40 18.82 36.46
N PRO A 59 11.63 18.24 35.53
CA PRO A 59 10.64 17.23 35.87
C PRO A 59 11.29 16.06 36.59
N ASP A 60 10.64 15.54 37.62
CA ASP A 60 11.16 14.42 38.40
C ASP A 60 11.33 13.15 37.54
N ALA A 61 12.17 12.23 38.01
CA ALA A 61 12.47 10.99 37.30
C ALA A 61 11.20 10.14 37.04
N ALA A 62 10.21 10.21 37.94
CA ALA A 62 8.94 9.50 37.79
C ALA A 62 8.12 10.05 36.61
N THR A 63 8.06 11.38 36.47
CA THR A 63 7.38 12.06 35.36
C THR A 63 8.07 11.75 34.04
N LEU A 64 9.41 11.82 34.00
CA LEU A 64 10.18 11.47 32.80
C LEU A 64 9.97 10.01 32.38
N ALA A 65 9.99 9.07 33.33
CA ALA A 65 9.73 7.66 33.07
C ALA A 65 8.32 7.42 32.51
N ARG A 66 7.30 8.10 33.06
CA ARG A 66 5.93 8.04 32.54
C ARG A 66 5.84 8.56 31.11
N LEU A 67 6.46 9.71 30.82
CA LEU A 67 6.48 10.28 29.46
C LEU A 67 7.19 9.35 28.47
N ALA A 68 8.32 8.75 28.85
CA ALA A 68 8.98 7.75 28.01
C ALA A 68 8.11 6.53 27.72
N ALA A 69 7.40 6.01 28.72
CA ALA A 69 6.46 4.91 28.53
C ALA A 69 5.35 5.29 27.55
N THR A 70 4.77 6.49 27.69
CA THR A 70 3.75 7.00 26.76
C THR A 70 4.28 7.12 25.33
N TYR A 71 5.47 7.70 25.14
CA TYR A 71 6.06 7.81 23.79
C TYR A 71 6.38 6.45 23.17
N SER A 72 6.85 5.48 23.98
CA SER A 72 7.09 4.12 23.53
C SER A 72 5.80 3.41 23.12
N GLU A 73 4.71 3.60 23.86
CA GLU A 73 3.41 3.01 23.52
C GLU A 73 2.81 3.63 22.26
N MET A 74 2.93 4.96 22.13
CA MET A 74 2.48 5.69 20.94
C MET A 74 3.25 5.27 19.70
N SER A 75 4.58 5.18 19.75
CA SER A 75 5.38 4.76 18.60
C SER A 75 5.06 3.33 18.17
N ALA A 76 4.89 2.40 19.13
CA ALA A 76 4.50 1.03 18.85
C ALA A 76 3.12 0.96 18.17
N THR A 77 2.14 1.71 18.69
CA THR A 77 0.80 1.78 18.12
C THR A 77 0.81 2.36 16.70
N LEU A 78 1.57 3.43 16.47
CA LEU A 78 1.73 4.05 15.15
C LEU A 78 2.40 3.09 14.16
N ALA A 79 3.50 2.45 14.55
CA ALA A 79 4.18 1.46 13.71
C ALA A 79 3.23 0.30 13.33
N GLN A 80 2.41 -0.19 14.25
CA GLN A 80 1.42 -1.23 13.96
C GLN A 80 0.37 -0.78 12.94
N ARG A 81 -0.16 0.44 13.09
CA ARG A 81 -1.15 1.01 12.15
C ARG A 81 -0.56 1.23 10.76
N LEU A 82 0.65 1.77 10.69
CA LEU A 82 1.36 1.96 9.42
C LEU A 82 1.61 0.62 8.71
N ARG A 83 2.01 -0.43 9.44
CA ARG A 83 2.15 -1.77 8.85
C ARG A 83 0.82 -2.32 8.32
N ALA A 84 -0.28 -2.09 9.03
CA ALA A 84 -1.60 -2.52 8.55
C ALA A 84 -2.01 -1.79 7.26
N GLN A 85 -1.77 -0.47 7.20
CA GLN A 85 -2.02 0.35 6.00
C GLN A 85 -1.14 -0.06 4.83
N ALA A 86 0.15 -0.29 5.06
CA ALA A 86 1.08 -0.77 4.04
C ALA A 86 0.64 -2.11 3.46
N ARG A 87 0.23 -3.07 4.31
CA ARG A 87 -0.31 -4.36 3.84
C ARG A 87 -1.57 -4.19 3.00
N ALA A 88 -2.52 -3.37 3.45
CA ALA A 88 -3.75 -3.11 2.71
C ALA A 88 -3.47 -2.46 1.34
N ALA A 89 -2.54 -1.50 1.29
CA ALA A 89 -2.10 -0.88 0.05
C ALA A 89 -1.40 -1.88 -0.90
N GLY A 90 -0.58 -2.79 -0.35
CA GLY A 90 0.05 -3.87 -1.12
C GLY A 90 -0.98 -4.81 -1.74
N VAL A 91 -1.96 -5.28 -0.95
CA VAL A 91 -3.06 -6.12 -1.43
C VAL A 91 -3.86 -5.42 -2.51
N LEU A 92 -4.21 -4.14 -2.31
CA LEU A 92 -4.93 -3.36 -3.31
C LEU A 92 -4.13 -3.23 -4.62
N ALA A 93 -2.83 -2.97 -4.53
CA ALA A 93 -1.96 -2.90 -5.70
C ALA A 93 -1.93 -4.22 -6.48
N ASP A 94 -1.82 -5.35 -5.77
CA ASP A 94 -1.80 -6.68 -6.38
C ASP A 94 -3.16 -7.01 -7.02
N SER A 95 -4.28 -6.68 -6.36
CA SER A 95 -5.62 -6.85 -6.93
C SER A 95 -5.79 -6.05 -8.22
N LEU A 96 -5.42 -4.75 -8.22
CA LEU A 96 -5.52 -3.88 -9.40
C LEU A 96 -4.66 -4.39 -10.56
N ARG A 97 -3.42 -4.83 -10.27
CA ARG A 97 -2.52 -5.40 -11.26
C ARG A 97 -3.09 -6.67 -11.87
N ASN A 98 -3.60 -7.59 -11.05
CA ASN A 98 -4.15 -8.85 -11.52
C ASN A 98 -5.41 -8.61 -12.37
N SER A 99 -6.28 -7.68 -11.96
CA SER A 99 -7.44 -7.28 -12.77
C SER A 99 -7.03 -6.69 -14.12
N ALA A 100 -5.99 -5.85 -14.18
CA ALA A 100 -5.49 -5.30 -15.44
C ALA A 100 -4.93 -6.36 -16.39
N ILE A 101 -4.18 -7.34 -15.87
CA ILE A 101 -3.68 -8.47 -16.65
C ILE A 101 -4.83 -9.31 -17.20
N SER A 102 -5.79 -9.68 -16.34
CA SER A 102 -6.94 -10.49 -16.77
C SER A 102 -7.77 -9.79 -17.84
N MET A 103 -7.95 -8.48 -17.75
CA MET A 103 -8.71 -7.74 -18.74
C MET A 103 -7.97 -7.59 -20.07
N SER A 104 -6.68 -7.29 -20.05
CA SER A 104 -5.85 -7.25 -21.27
C SER A 104 -5.86 -8.59 -22.01
N ALA A 105 -5.75 -9.70 -21.28
CA ALA A 105 -5.82 -11.04 -21.86
C ALA A 105 -7.21 -11.34 -22.45
N GLY A 106 -8.27 -10.89 -21.78
CA GLY A 106 -9.63 -10.97 -22.31
C GLY A 106 -9.82 -10.20 -23.60
N ASP A 107 -9.31 -8.96 -23.66
CA ASP A 107 -9.38 -8.11 -24.84
C ASP A 107 -8.63 -8.72 -26.03
N GLU A 108 -7.43 -9.27 -25.80
CA GLU A 108 -6.65 -9.99 -26.82
C GLU A 108 -7.39 -11.23 -27.35
N GLN A 109 -8.00 -12.01 -26.45
CA GLN A 109 -8.79 -13.18 -26.85
C GLN A 109 -9.97 -12.79 -27.74
N VAL A 110 -10.74 -11.78 -27.33
CA VAL A 110 -11.91 -11.29 -28.06
C VAL A 110 -11.49 -10.70 -29.42
N ALA A 111 -10.40 -9.92 -29.47
CA ALA A 111 -9.87 -9.38 -30.72
C ALA A 111 -9.43 -10.50 -31.69
N GLY A 112 -8.83 -11.57 -31.17
CA GLY A 112 -8.46 -12.75 -31.95
C GLY A 112 -9.66 -13.53 -32.49
N GLU A 113 -10.72 -13.66 -31.69
CA GLU A 113 -11.99 -14.28 -32.12
C GLU A 113 -12.70 -13.45 -33.20
N ILE A 114 -12.77 -12.13 -33.03
CA ILE A 114 -13.32 -11.21 -34.04
C ILE A 114 -12.52 -11.29 -35.35
N SER A 115 -11.18 -11.29 -35.27
CA SER A 115 -10.31 -11.37 -36.45
C SER A 115 -10.48 -12.69 -37.21
N ARG A 116 -10.76 -13.80 -36.50
CA ARG A 116 -11.06 -15.10 -37.10
C ARG A 116 -12.48 -15.17 -37.69
N ALA A 117 -13.44 -14.46 -37.10
CA ALA A 117 -14.83 -14.43 -37.55
C ALA A 117 -15.05 -13.51 -38.76
N LEU A 118 -14.19 -12.50 -38.95
CA LEU A 118 -14.20 -11.65 -40.13
C LEU A 118 -13.59 -12.40 -41.33
N PRO A 119 -14.35 -12.66 -42.42
CA PRO A 119 -13.77 -13.26 -43.61
C PRO A 119 -12.72 -12.32 -44.21
N ALA A 120 -11.65 -12.88 -44.78
CA ALA A 120 -10.68 -12.14 -45.58
C ALA A 120 -11.44 -11.43 -46.70
N SER A 121 -11.69 -10.13 -46.54
CA SER A 121 -12.35 -9.33 -47.57
C SER A 121 -11.46 -9.36 -48.80
N GLY A 122 -11.95 -10.03 -49.84
CA GLY A 122 -11.19 -10.39 -51.03
C GLY A 122 -10.49 -9.19 -51.64
N VAL A 123 -9.16 -9.23 -51.63
CA VAL A 123 -8.34 -8.50 -52.60
C VAL A 123 -8.62 -9.15 -53.94
N ASN A 124 -9.47 -8.52 -54.74
CA ASN A 124 -9.67 -8.87 -56.13
C ASN A 124 -8.59 -8.10 -56.92
N PRO A 125 -7.54 -8.74 -57.46
CA PRO A 125 -6.57 -8.06 -58.29
C PRO A 125 -7.24 -7.76 -59.65
N ARG A 126 -7.26 -6.48 -60.03
CA ARG A 126 -7.46 -6.08 -61.43
C ARG A 126 -6.14 -6.16 -62.17
#